data_AF-A0A3C0UQ77-F1
#
_entry.id   AF-A0A3C0UQ77-F1
#
_cell.length_a   1.000
_cell.length_b   1.000
_cell.length_c   1.000
_cell.angle_alpha   90.00
_cell.angle_beta   90.00
_cell.angle_gamma   90.00
#
_symmetry.space_group_name_H-M   'P 1'
#
loop_
_entity.id
_entity.type
_entity.pdbx_description
1 polymer ?
#
loop_
_entity_poly.entity_id
_entity_poly.type
_entity_poly.pdbx_seq_one_letter_code
_entity_poly.pdbx_strand_id
1 'polypeptide(L)'
;IYEGATYNYANTFFCLTSTGKLCAWGINTGLVGTVAGWTLGVPTSYADTVMAKRTPIPLTILGESQFVDFDTPRNSLFWVSVGASGKAYHIGVGGTSNTSTFAEIPKPSGTDASFKYTKVWVGKISNTLPIIYLKGSDGKVYYTGQMINMYALGVPSLFSPNGPTLTTNESQAKVALINPREVPFPAGEDIIDIKVGKPDVYASTFAIAASGKAYATGVWRVSKRYIDAAYTKPGVYPSNYVIAPLKSAPLAADAYMRNPSGTDSLFYLNRFVEMAMPPGASKVLDIATGREFSSDYETATLVACDNGKVYWTGKNDSRAANTIYSGNFLSLVNAQGEKAVGQVGEFADDCKDVLAANSISRYSWTFEAVTYSGAKKLIRPGTQNGEQLLIISQSGRGYAVGDLAANSGVGKISYDNFGTSPYFSPFPVPIANEQLLSCNTSPGTGGPLGDPVSTPAAGVIDCSKTQLYPAPVQGTPSQLSLLVTINVTTAGDFLPLTVSGSGISLVSGFTKVTAASTGIQTFHIPIKYDGSTLTNAFQFTIGQAGSCAADLTKTPTKAITDIWTLECVPSVGPMLKK
;
A
#
# COMPACT_ATOMS: atom_id res chain seq x y z
N ILE A 1 -13.31 -0.65 1.51
CA ILE A 1 -12.35 -0.45 0.39
C ILE A 1 -13.03 0.47 -0.62
N TYR A 2 -12.32 1.45 -1.17
CA TYR A 2 -12.82 2.35 -2.22
C TYR A 2 -12.13 1.99 -3.53
N GLU A 3 -12.89 1.63 -4.55
CA GLU A 3 -12.38 1.37 -5.90
C GLU A 3 -13.23 2.09 -6.94
N GLY A 4 -12.58 2.65 -7.96
CA GLY A 4 -13.21 3.38 -9.06
C GLY A 4 -13.09 2.62 -10.39
N ALA A 5 -14.21 2.49 -11.10
CA ALA A 5 -14.30 2.03 -12.47
C ALA A 5 -14.55 3.23 -13.39
N THR A 6 -13.92 3.25 -14.56
CA THR A 6 -14.10 4.31 -15.57
C THR A 6 -14.52 3.67 -16.88
N TYR A 7 -15.66 4.08 -17.43
CA TYR A 7 -16.06 3.73 -18.79
C TYR A 7 -16.36 5.03 -19.55
N ASN A 8 -15.65 5.29 -20.67
CA ASN A 8 -15.79 6.53 -21.44
C ASN A 8 -15.67 7.83 -20.60
N TYR A 9 -14.64 7.92 -19.75
CA TYR A 9 -14.40 9.07 -18.85
C TYR A 9 -15.45 9.31 -17.75
N ALA A 10 -16.46 8.43 -17.64
CA ALA A 10 -17.47 8.44 -16.59
C ALA A 10 -17.11 7.44 -15.48
N ASN A 11 -17.11 7.90 -14.22
CA ASN A 11 -16.72 7.09 -13.07
C ASN A 11 -17.93 6.43 -12.38
N THR A 12 -17.84 5.13 -12.14
CA THR A 12 -18.64 4.40 -11.15
C THR A 12 -17.74 4.06 -9.97
N PHE A 13 -18.18 4.36 -8.76
CA PHE A 13 -17.45 4.10 -7.53
C PHE A 13 -18.14 3.01 -6.74
N PHE A 14 -17.35 2.20 -6.04
CA PHE A 14 -17.82 1.11 -5.22
C PHE A 14 -17.28 1.22 -3.79
N CYS A 15 -18.08 0.77 -2.84
CA CYS A 15 -17.60 0.47 -1.50
C CYS A 15 -18.28 -0.77 -0.93
N LEU A 16 -17.50 -1.58 -0.21
CA LEU A 16 -18.00 -2.67 0.63
C LEU A 16 -17.86 -2.26 2.10
N THR A 17 -18.98 -2.25 2.82
CA THR A 17 -19.01 -1.96 4.26
C THR A 17 -18.54 -3.17 5.08
N SER A 18 -18.13 -2.93 6.32
CA SER A 18 -17.82 -4.02 7.28
C SER A 18 -19.03 -4.92 7.59
N THR A 19 -20.25 -4.43 7.37
CA THR A 19 -21.50 -5.18 7.52
C THR A 19 -21.88 -5.98 6.27
N GLY A 20 -21.01 -6.01 5.26
CA GLY A 20 -21.18 -6.77 4.03
C GLY A 20 -22.12 -6.11 3.00
N LYS A 21 -22.44 -4.82 3.14
CA LYS A 21 -23.24 -4.11 2.13
C LYS A 21 -22.32 -3.58 1.04
N LEU A 22 -22.54 -4.05 -0.19
CA LEU A 22 -21.89 -3.51 -1.38
C LEU A 22 -22.74 -2.35 -1.91
N CYS A 23 -22.15 -1.17 -2.02
CA CYS A 23 -22.81 0.02 -2.52
C CYS A 23 -22.05 0.58 -3.73
N ALA A 24 -22.77 1.22 -4.64
CA ALA A 24 -22.19 1.96 -5.75
C ALA A 24 -22.81 3.35 -5.93
N TRP A 25 -22.05 4.27 -6.53
CA TRP A 25 -22.52 5.59 -6.96
C TRP A 25 -21.71 6.06 -8.18
N GLY A 26 -22.05 7.22 -8.72
CA GLY A 26 -21.48 7.74 -9.97
C GLY A 26 -22.41 7.48 -11.14
N ILE A 27 -21.87 7.11 -12.29
CA ILE A 27 -22.63 6.90 -13.52
C ILE A 27 -22.88 5.41 -13.74
N ASN A 28 -24.09 5.01 -14.13
CA ASN A 28 -24.37 3.63 -14.52
C ASN A 28 -24.13 3.46 -16.02
N THR A 29 -22.97 2.89 -16.36
CA THR A 29 -22.60 2.55 -17.74
C THR A 29 -22.93 1.11 -18.12
N GLY A 30 -23.69 0.40 -17.27
CA GLY A 30 -24.04 -1.01 -17.42
C GLY A 30 -23.34 -1.91 -16.41
N LEU A 31 -22.32 -1.39 -15.72
CA LEU A 31 -21.53 -2.16 -14.76
C LEU A 31 -22.21 -2.35 -13.40
N VAL A 32 -23.31 -1.67 -13.08
CA VAL A 32 -24.08 -1.99 -11.86
C VAL A 32 -25.37 -2.76 -12.17
N GLY A 33 -25.54 -3.15 -13.43
CA GLY A 33 -26.76 -3.79 -13.93
C GLY A 33 -28.00 -2.90 -13.81
N THR A 34 -29.17 -3.55 -13.68
CA THR A 34 -30.45 -2.86 -13.52
C THR A 34 -30.69 -2.55 -12.05
N VAL A 35 -30.62 -1.28 -11.68
CA VAL A 35 -30.90 -0.79 -10.32
C VAL A 35 -32.11 0.14 -10.37
N ALA A 36 -33.10 -0.09 -9.52
CA ALA A 36 -34.31 0.71 -9.47
C ALA A 36 -33.98 2.20 -9.22
N GLY A 37 -34.48 3.08 -10.09
CA GLY A 37 -34.24 4.53 -9.99
C GLY A 37 -32.85 4.99 -10.43
N TRP A 38 -32.01 4.11 -11.01
CA TRP A 38 -30.70 4.46 -11.58
C TRP A 38 -30.61 4.03 -13.05
N THR A 39 -30.93 4.96 -13.94
CA THR A 39 -31.02 4.72 -15.38
C THR A 39 -29.64 4.48 -16.00
N LEU A 40 -29.55 3.51 -16.90
CA LEU A 40 -28.39 3.21 -17.73
C LEU A 40 -28.14 4.35 -18.74
N GLY A 41 -26.91 4.87 -18.81
CA GLY A 41 -26.52 5.85 -19.82
C GLY A 41 -25.39 6.78 -19.40
N VAL A 42 -24.98 7.65 -20.33
CA VAL A 42 -24.07 8.76 -20.05
C VAL A 42 -24.91 10.03 -19.89
N PRO A 43 -24.81 10.75 -18.76
CA PRO A 43 -25.59 11.96 -18.54
C PRO A 43 -25.22 13.03 -19.58
N THR A 44 -26.23 13.73 -20.09
CA THR A 44 -26.03 14.86 -21.03
C THR A 44 -25.56 16.15 -20.33
N SER A 45 -25.60 16.17 -18.98
CA SER A 45 -25.18 17.29 -18.13
C SER A 45 -24.67 16.81 -16.79
N TYR A 46 -23.68 17.50 -16.22
CA TYR A 46 -23.13 17.21 -14.88
C TYR A 46 -24.15 17.39 -13.74
N ALA A 47 -25.29 18.04 -13.99
CA ALA A 47 -26.39 18.23 -13.03
C ALA A 47 -27.42 17.08 -13.02
N ASP A 48 -27.30 16.10 -13.93
CA ASP A 48 -28.23 14.97 -14.03
C ASP A 48 -28.14 14.05 -12.80
N THR A 49 -29.26 13.90 -12.07
CA THR A 49 -29.36 13.06 -10.87
C THR A 49 -30.08 11.72 -11.12
N VAL A 50 -30.54 11.50 -12.35
CA VAL A 50 -31.24 10.30 -12.79
C VAL A 50 -30.24 9.28 -13.32
N MET A 51 -29.31 9.71 -14.18
CA MET A 51 -28.23 8.88 -14.74
C MET A 51 -26.95 8.89 -13.88
N ALA A 52 -26.70 9.98 -13.14
CA ALA A 52 -25.61 10.05 -12.17
C ALA A 52 -26.15 10.06 -10.73
N LYS A 53 -25.69 9.13 -9.91
CA LYS A 53 -25.99 9.08 -8.48
C LYS A 53 -24.83 9.64 -7.69
N ARG A 54 -25.12 10.59 -6.81
CA ARG A 54 -24.12 11.21 -5.93
C ARG A 54 -24.10 10.60 -4.53
N THR A 55 -25.08 9.78 -4.23
CA THR A 55 -25.20 9.04 -2.98
C THR A 55 -25.00 7.55 -3.24
N PRO A 56 -24.29 6.82 -2.35
CA PRO A 56 -24.17 5.37 -2.44
C PRO A 56 -25.54 4.69 -2.41
N ILE A 57 -25.78 3.81 -3.39
CA ILE A 57 -26.95 2.94 -3.47
C ILE A 57 -26.50 1.50 -3.17
N PRO A 58 -27.12 0.82 -2.19
CA PRO A 58 -26.89 -0.60 -1.96
C PRO A 58 -27.25 -1.44 -3.18
N LEU A 59 -26.37 -2.36 -3.56
CA LEU A 59 -26.59 -3.27 -4.67
C LEU A 59 -27.22 -4.58 -4.18
N THR A 60 -28.05 -5.18 -5.04
CA THR A 60 -28.52 -6.57 -4.90
C THR A 60 -28.22 -7.29 -6.20
N ILE A 61 -27.47 -8.39 -6.12
CA ILE A 61 -26.98 -9.14 -7.27
C ILE A 61 -27.61 -10.52 -7.25
N LEU A 62 -28.46 -10.82 -8.23
CA LEU A 62 -29.15 -12.12 -8.35
C LEU A 62 -29.85 -12.57 -7.05
N GLY A 63 -30.45 -11.62 -6.33
CA GLY A 63 -31.14 -11.85 -5.05
C GLY A 63 -30.26 -11.77 -3.80
N GLU A 64 -28.94 -11.65 -3.96
CA GLU A 64 -27.98 -11.52 -2.86
C GLU A 64 -27.70 -10.05 -2.51
N SER A 65 -27.78 -9.73 -1.21
CA SER A 65 -27.63 -8.36 -0.67
C SER A 65 -26.47 -8.22 0.32
N GLN A 66 -25.77 -9.32 0.63
CA GLN A 66 -24.60 -9.34 1.48
C GLN A 66 -23.41 -9.95 0.74
N PHE A 67 -22.26 -9.31 0.87
CA PHE A 67 -21.04 -9.63 0.15
C PHE A 67 -19.86 -9.67 1.12
N VAL A 68 -18.89 -10.53 0.83
CA VAL A 68 -17.68 -10.71 1.64
C VAL A 68 -16.45 -10.12 0.98
N ASP A 69 -16.45 -10.00 -0.35
CA ASP A 69 -15.36 -9.40 -1.10
C ASP A 69 -15.81 -8.88 -2.46
N PHE A 70 -15.06 -7.96 -3.04
CA PHE A 70 -15.21 -7.54 -4.43
C PHE A 70 -13.91 -6.92 -4.94
N ASP A 71 -13.69 -6.98 -6.25
CA ASP A 71 -12.55 -6.33 -6.89
C ASP A 71 -12.90 -5.86 -8.32
N THR A 72 -12.37 -4.69 -8.70
CA THR A 72 -12.53 -4.10 -10.03
C THR A 72 -11.19 -3.61 -10.63
N PRO A 73 -10.99 -3.74 -11.97
CA PRO A 73 -9.91 -3.07 -12.68
C PRO A 73 -10.02 -1.54 -12.62
N ARG A 74 -8.91 -0.88 -12.94
CA ARG A 74 -8.89 0.53 -13.33
C ARG A 74 -9.53 0.69 -14.71
N ASN A 75 -10.30 1.78 -14.92
CA ASN A 75 -11.04 1.99 -16.18
C ASN A 75 -11.88 0.76 -16.57
N SER A 76 -12.47 0.15 -15.54
CA SER A 76 -13.06 -1.17 -15.62
C SER A 76 -14.13 -1.27 -16.69
N LEU A 77 -14.05 -2.37 -17.43
CA LEU A 77 -15.10 -2.89 -18.29
C LEU A 77 -15.79 -4.11 -17.68
N PHE A 78 -15.37 -4.55 -16.49
CA PHE A 78 -15.89 -5.71 -15.77
C PHE A 78 -15.51 -5.66 -14.31
N TRP A 79 -16.25 -6.31 -13.42
CA TRP A 79 -15.80 -6.52 -12.05
C TRP A 79 -16.45 -7.77 -11.47
N VAL A 80 -15.95 -8.18 -10.31
CA VAL A 80 -16.38 -9.42 -9.66
C VAL A 80 -16.67 -9.15 -8.20
N SER A 81 -17.72 -9.78 -7.68
CA SER A 81 -18.04 -9.82 -6.25
C SER A 81 -18.18 -11.24 -5.76
N VAL A 82 -18.01 -11.42 -4.46
CA VAL A 82 -18.25 -12.66 -3.74
C VAL A 82 -19.35 -12.41 -2.71
N GLY A 83 -20.46 -13.12 -2.86
CA GLY A 83 -21.58 -13.09 -1.94
C GLY A 83 -21.28 -13.78 -0.61
N ALA A 84 -22.01 -13.41 0.45
CA ALA A 84 -21.99 -14.12 1.74
C ALA A 84 -22.43 -15.60 1.62
N SER A 85 -23.19 -15.93 0.58
CA SER A 85 -23.52 -17.30 0.17
C SER A 85 -22.29 -18.12 -0.23
N GLY A 86 -21.20 -17.46 -0.64
CA GLY A 86 -20.00 -18.07 -1.21
C GLY A 86 -20.03 -18.19 -2.74
N LYS A 87 -21.02 -17.61 -3.41
CA LYS A 87 -21.05 -17.51 -4.87
C LYS A 87 -20.25 -16.31 -5.35
N ALA A 88 -19.62 -16.43 -6.51
CA ALA A 88 -18.94 -15.31 -7.16
C ALA A 88 -19.76 -14.84 -8.36
N TYR A 89 -19.89 -13.53 -8.54
CA TYR A 89 -20.68 -12.90 -9.59
C TYR A 89 -19.83 -11.97 -10.45
N HIS A 90 -19.96 -12.11 -11.76
CA HIS A 90 -19.27 -11.31 -12.77
C HIS A 90 -20.27 -10.47 -13.57
N ILE A 91 -19.87 -9.28 -13.97
CA ILE A 91 -20.57 -8.42 -14.93
C ILE A 91 -19.57 -7.73 -15.85
N GLY A 92 -20.01 -7.30 -17.02
CA GLY A 92 -19.17 -6.59 -17.99
C GLY A 92 -18.51 -7.53 -18.99
N VAL A 93 -17.27 -7.25 -19.35
CA VAL A 93 -16.47 -8.06 -20.29
C VAL A 93 -16.17 -9.42 -19.70
N GLY A 94 -16.55 -10.47 -20.42
CA GLY A 94 -16.21 -11.86 -20.14
C GLY A 94 -16.49 -12.71 -21.37
N GLY A 95 -15.96 -12.30 -22.52
CA GLY A 95 -16.32 -12.84 -23.82
C GLY A 95 -16.02 -11.87 -24.97
N THR A 96 -16.52 -12.18 -26.16
CA THR A 96 -16.50 -11.29 -27.34
C THR A 96 -17.54 -10.15 -27.28
N SER A 97 -18.31 -10.05 -26.20
CA SER A 97 -19.37 -9.05 -26.01
C SER A 97 -19.45 -8.62 -24.55
N ASN A 98 -19.73 -7.33 -24.32
CA ASN A 98 -19.97 -6.78 -22.99
C ASN A 98 -21.37 -7.16 -22.52
N THR A 99 -21.51 -7.59 -21.26
CA THR A 99 -22.82 -7.80 -20.62
C THR A 99 -23.11 -6.74 -19.56
N SER A 100 -24.36 -6.28 -19.50
CA SER A 100 -24.90 -5.45 -18.41
C SER A 100 -25.71 -6.25 -17.39
N THR A 101 -25.67 -7.58 -17.47
CA THR A 101 -26.31 -8.48 -16.50
C THR A 101 -25.26 -9.29 -15.76
N PHE A 102 -25.51 -9.50 -14.48
CA PHE A 102 -24.66 -10.36 -13.66
C PHE A 102 -24.85 -11.83 -14.03
N ALA A 103 -23.74 -12.57 -14.01
CA ALA A 103 -23.71 -14.01 -14.12
C ALA A 103 -22.89 -14.62 -12.97
N GLU A 104 -23.29 -15.81 -12.54
CA GLU A 104 -22.54 -16.59 -11.55
C GLU A 104 -21.30 -17.22 -12.21
N ILE A 105 -20.15 -17.15 -11.55
CA ILE A 105 -18.93 -17.84 -11.97
C ILE A 105 -19.03 -19.30 -11.51
N PRO A 106 -18.86 -20.30 -12.41
CA PRO A 106 -18.93 -21.71 -12.03
C PRO A 106 -17.94 -22.09 -10.93
N LYS A 107 -18.27 -23.14 -10.17
CA LYS A 107 -17.34 -23.75 -9.21
C LYS A 107 -16.19 -24.48 -9.94
N PRO A 108 -15.02 -24.64 -9.31
CA PRO A 108 -13.94 -25.44 -9.86
C PRO A 108 -14.36 -26.91 -9.94
N SER A 109 -13.85 -27.62 -10.95
CA SER A 109 -14.15 -29.05 -11.11
C SER A 109 -13.68 -29.86 -9.91
N GLY A 110 -14.51 -30.81 -9.46
CA GLY A 110 -14.19 -31.68 -8.31
C GLY A 110 -14.50 -31.09 -6.93
N THR A 111 -15.03 -29.86 -6.86
CA THR A 111 -15.56 -29.29 -5.61
C THR A 111 -17.01 -29.70 -5.37
N ASP A 112 -17.42 -29.77 -4.11
CA ASP A 112 -18.78 -30.19 -3.74
C ASP A 112 -19.77 -29.01 -3.65
N ALA A 113 -21.01 -29.33 -3.29
CA ALA A 113 -22.08 -28.34 -3.12
C ALA A 113 -21.81 -27.33 -1.99
N SER A 114 -20.99 -27.70 -0.99
CA SER A 114 -20.65 -26.85 0.17
C SER A 114 -19.53 -25.84 -0.11
N PHE A 115 -18.75 -26.04 -1.18
CA PHE A 115 -17.67 -25.13 -1.58
C PHE A 115 -18.15 -23.68 -1.73
N LYS A 116 -17.35 -22.74 -1.21
CA LYS A 116 -17.59 -21.30 -1.26
C LYS A 116 -16.36 -20.56 -1.76
N TYR A 117 -16.55 -19.54 -2.57
CA TYR A 117 -15.54 -18.50 -2.78
C TYR A 117 -15.53 -17.56 -1.56
N THR A 118 -14.34 -17.05 -1.22
CA THR A 118 -14.14 -16.18 -0.06
C THR A 118 -13.42 -14.88 -0.39
N LYS A 119 -12.64 -14.84 -1.48
CA LYS A 119 -11.92 -13.65 -1.95
C LYS A 119 -11.83 -13.62 -3.46
N VAL A 120 -11.64 -12.42 -4.01
CA VAL A 120 -11.40 -12.21 -5.44
C VAL A 120 -10.29 -11.19 -5.67
N TRP A 121 -9.47 -11.44 -6.70
CA TRP A 121 -8.48 -10.51 -7.22
C TRP A 121 -8.60 -10.41 -8.73
N VAL A 122 -8.69 -9.20 -9.27
CA VAL A 122 -8.81 -8.99 -10.71
C VAL A 122 -7.63 -8.20 -11.28
N GLY A 123 -7.33 -8.44 -12.56
CA GLY A 123 -6.35 -7.67 -13.32
C GLY A 123 -6.63 -6.17 -13.26
N LYS A 124 -5.62 -5.37 -12.90
CA LYS A 124 -5.80 -3.93 -12.65
C LYS A 124 -5.80 -3.05 -13.90
N ILE A 125 -5.63 -3.63 -15.10
CA ILE A 125 -5.76 -2.92 -16.37
C ILE A 125 -6.93 -3.51 -17.13
N SER A 126 -7.86 -2.64 -17.54
CA SER A 126 -9.00 -3.01 -18.38
C SER A 126 -8.52 -3.48 -19.75
N ASN A 127 -8.58 -4.78 -19.97
CA ASN A 127 -8.39 -5.41 -21.27
C ASN A 127 -9.72 -6.02 -21.73
N THR A 128 -9.80 -6.38 -23.00
CA THR A 128 -10.97 -7.02 -23.60
C THR A 128 -11.25 -8.44 -23.10
N LEU A 129 -10.43 -9.00 -22.19
CA LEU A 129 -10.58 -10.36 -21.68
C LEU A 129 -10.17 -10.43 -20.19
N PRO A 130 -11.09 -10.65 -19.23
CA PRO A 130 -10.80 -10.50 -17.81
C PRO A 130 -9.73 -11.47 -17.30
N ILE A 131 -8.95 -11.07 -16.29
CA ILE A 131 -8.07 -11.95 -15.50
C ILE A 131 -8.63 -11.97 -14.08
N ILE A 132 -9.02 -13.14 -13.59
CA ILE A 132 -9.71 -13.27 -12.30
C ILE A 132 -9.09 -14.42 -11.52
N TYR A 133 -8.65 -14.12 -10.29
CA TYR A 133 -8.27 -15.11 -9.28
C TYR A 133 -9.32 -15.14 -8.18
N LEU A 134 -9.67 -16.33 -7.71
CA LEU A 134 -10.68 -16.57 -6.69
C LEU A 134 -10.11 -17.48 -5.61
N LYS A 135 -10.31 -17.13 -4.34
CA LYS A 135 -9.96 -18.01 -3.22
C LYS A 135 -11.16 -18.85 -2.82
N GLY A 136 -10.96 -20.16 -2.67
CA GLY A 136 -11.95 -21.11 -2.17
C GLY A 136 -11.91 -21.29 -0.65
N SER A 137 -13.00 -21.81 -0.09
CA SER A 137 -13.14 -22.18 1.32
C SER A 137 -12.25 -23.37 1.73
N ASP A 138 -11.69 -24.07 0.75
CA ASP A 138 -10.68 -25.10 0.92
C ASP A 138 -9.24 -24.53 1.02
N GLY A 139 -9.09 -23.20 1.01
CA GLY A 139 -7.82 -22.51 1.09
C GLY A 139 -7.08 -22.40 -0.24
N LYS A 140 -7.60 -23.00 -1.32
CA LYS A 140 -6.96 -22.98 -2.64
C LYS A 140 -7.28 -21.70 -3.41
N VAL A 141 -6.45 -21.40 -4.40
CA VAL A 141 -6.66 -20.30 -5.35
C VAL A 141 -6.99 -20.89 -6.72
N TYR A 142 -7.94 -20.27 -7.39
CA TYR A 142 -8.43 -20.66 -8.71
C TYR A 142 -8.37 -19.49 -9.68
N TYR A 143 -8.19 -19.81 -10.96
CA TYR A 143 -8.04 -18.86 -12.04
C TYR A 143 -9.13 -19.03 -13.10
N THR A 144 -9.71 -17.92 -13.58
CA THR A 144 -10.63 -17.88 -14.73
C THR A 144 -10.46 -16.61 -15.55
N GLY A 145 -11.05 -16.58 -16.75
CA GLY A 145 -10.98 -15.48 -17.70
C GLY A 145 -10.09 -15.79 -18.91
N GLN A 146 -9.15 -14.91 -19.25
CA GLN A 146 -8.29 -15.06 -20.42
C GLN A 146 -7.32 -16.23 -20.27
N MET A 147 -7.42 -17.26 -21.11
CA MET A 147 -6.55 -18.44 -21.04
C MET A 147 -5.58 -18.60 -22.20
N ILE A 148 -5.70 -17.78 -23.25
CA ILE A 148 -4.89 -17.86 -24.47
C ILE A 148 -3.66 -16.96 -24.42
N ASN A 149 -2.50 -17.52 -24.80
CA ASN A 149 -1.21 -16.80 -24.92
C ASN A 149 -0.74 -16.10 -23.64
N MET A 150 -0.97 -16.73 -22.48
CA MET A 150 -0.67 -16.13 -21.19
C MET A 150 0.52 -16.77 -20.50
N TYR A 151 1.47 -15.92 -20.09
CA TYR A 151 2.73 -16.34 -19.50
C TYR A 151 2.83 -16.04 -18.00
N ALA A 152 1.94 -15.21 -17.44
CA ALA A 152 2.03 -14.66 -16.08
C ALA A 152 0.85 -15.06 -15.17
N LEU A 153 0.26 -16.24 -15.40
CA LEU A 153 -0.93 -16.71 -14.65
C LEU A 153 -0.60 -17.61 -13.46
N GLY A 154 0.59 -18.20 -13.43
CA GLY A 154 0.95 -19.20 -12.44
C GLY A 154 0.17 -20.51 -12.53
N VAL A 155 -0.49 -20.79 -13.67
CA VAL A 155 -1.22 -22.03 -13.93
C VAL A 155 -0.44 -22.86 -14.97
N PRO A 156 0.30 -23.92 -14.55
CA PRO A 156 1.15 -24.68 -15.47
C PRO A 156 0.41 -25.29 -16.67
N SER A 157 -0.86 -25.68 -16.50
CA SER A 157 -1.67 -26.25 -17.60
C SER A 157 -2.08 -25.23 -18.67
N LEU A 158 -1.95 -23.92 -18.36
CA LEU A 158 -2.18 -22.83 -19.31
C LEU A 158 -0.87 -22.28 -19.88
N PHE A 159 0.26 -22.62 -19.26
CA PHE A 159 1.58 -22.25 -19.74
C PHE A 159 2.02 -23.21 -20.86
N SER A 160 2.00 -22.74 -22.10
CA SER A 160 2.54 -23.52 -23.23
C SER A 160 3.18 -22.59 -24.26
N PRO A 161 4.46 -22.83 -24.62
CA PRO A 161 5.11 -22.13 -25.73
C PRO A 161 4.39 -22.31 -27.08
N ASN A 162 3.64 -23.41 -27.24
CA ASN A 162 2.90 -23.75 -28.46
C ASN A 162 1.39 -23.52 -28.32
N GLY A 163 0.95 -22.85 -27.24
CA GLY A 163 -0.45 -22.68 -26.89
C GLY A 163 -1.01 -23.85 -26.06
N PRO A 164 -1.81 -23.58 -25.01
CA PRO A 164 -2.46 -24.63 -24.24
C PRO A 164 -3.67 -25.20 -24.99
N THR A 165 -4.10 -26.42 -24.64
CA THR A 165 -5.38 -26.94 -25.10
C THR A 165 -6.51 -26.26 -24.33
N LEU A 166 -7.36 -25.54 -25.07
CA LEU A 166 -8.47 -24.75 -24.54
C LEU A 166 -9.78 -25.17 -25.20
N THR A 167 -10.86 -25.18 -24.44
CA THR A 167 -12.22 -25.22 -24.98
C THR A 167 -12.58 -23.90 -25.69
N THR A 168 -13.65 -23.90 -26.48
CA THR A 168 -14.16 -22.68 -27.12
C THR A 168 -14.44 -21.57 -26.10
N ASN A 169 -15.04 -21.91 -24.96
CA ASN A 169 -15.35 -20.94 -23.90
C ASN A 169 -14.08 -20.35 -23.28
N GLU A 170 -13.08 -21.18 -22.99
CA GLU A 170 -11.79 -20.74 -22.45
C GLU A 170 -11.01 -19.87 -23.44
N SER A 171 -11.00 -20.24 -24.73
CA SER A 171 -10.34 -19.45 -25.78
C SER A 171 -10.98 -18.06 -25.98
N GLN A 172 -12.28 -17.94 -25.68
CA GLN A 172 -13.05 -16.70 -25.77
C GLN A 172 -13.18 -15.96 -24.43
N ALA A 173 -12.54 -16.44 -23.35
CA ALA A 173 -12.65 -15.88 -22.00
C ALA A 173 -14.11 -15.72 -21.48
N LYS A 174 -14.99 -16.68 -21.81
CA LYS A 174 -16.39 -16.71 -21.36
C LYS A 174 -16.52 -17.04 -19.87
N VAL A 175 -16.23 -16.09 -18.99
CA VAL A 175 -16.09 -16.27 -17.52
C VAL A 175 -17.21 -17.11 -16.90
N ALA A 176 -18.46 -16.81 -17.22
CA ALA A 176 -19.63 -17.51 -16.68
C ALA A 176 -19.77 -18.98 -17.14
N LEU A 177 -18.98 -19.42 -18.12
CA LEU A 177 -19.03 -20.74 -18.74
C LEU A 177 -17.70 -21.50 -18.65
N ILE A 178 -16.76 -21.00 -17.84
CA ILE A 178 -15.45 -21.62 -17.62
C ILE A 178 -15.39 -22.09 -16.17
N ASN A 179 -15.10 -23.39 -15.97
CA ASN A 179 -14.71 -23.88 -14.65
C ASN A 179 -13.32 -23.33 -14.30
N PRO A 180 -13.16 -22.60 -13.18
CA PRO A 180 -11.85 -22.08 -12.79
C PRO A 180 -10.83 -23.20 -12.57
N ARG A 181 -9.58 -22.96 -12.98
CA ARG A 181 -8.45 -23.91 -12.84
C ARG A 181 -7.66 -23.62 -11.57
N GLU A 182 -7.23 -24.64 -10.85
CA GLU A 182 -6.40 -24.47 -9.66
C GLU A 182 -5.06 -23.81 -10.00
N VAL A 183 -4.68 -22.83 -9.18
CA VAL A 183 -3.38 -22.16 -9.21
C VAL A 183 -2.51 -22.81 -8.14
N PRO A 184 -1.46 -23.56 -8.51
CA PRO A 184 -0.62 -24.25 -7.54
C PRO A 184 0.23 -23.27 -6.72
N PHE A 185 0.08 -23.37 -5.39
CA PHE A 185 0.97 -22.77 -4.40
C PHE A 185 1.60 -23.86 -3.53
N PRO A 186 2.75 -23.59 -2.86
CA PRO A 186 3.31 -24.52 -1.88
C PRO A 186 2.30 -24.89 -0.78
N ALA A 187 2.33 -26.14 -0.32
CA ALA A 187 1.40 -26.64 0.68
C ALA A 187 1.50 -25.86 2.00
N GLY A 188 0.35 -25.57 2.60
CA GLY A 188 0.24 -24.84 3.87
C GLY A 188 0.33 -23.32 3.76
N GLU A 189 0.47 -22.77 2.54
CA GLU A 189 0.45 -21.32 2.32
C GLU A 189 -0.98 -20.82 2.11
N ASP A 190 -1.38 -19.85 2.93
CA ASP A 190 -2.67 -19.18 2.81
C ASP A 190 -2.52 -17.86 2.05
N ILE A 191 -2.96 -17.79 0.79
CA ILE A 191 -2.80 -16.56 -0.01
C ILE A 191 -3.81 -15.49 0.41
N ILE A 192 -3.30 -14.28 0.69
CA ILE A 192 -4.08 -13.16 1.19
C ILE A 192 -4.18 -11.99 0.21
N ASP A 193 -3.26 -11.89 -0.74
CA ASP A 193 -3.27 -10.87 -1.78
C ASP A 193 -2.59 -11.36 -3.08
N ILE A 194 -3.06 -10.87 -4.23
CA ILE A 194 -2.46 -11.13 -5.54
C ILE A 194 -2.37 -9.81 -6.31
N LYS A 195 -1.16 -9.41 -6.69
CA LYS A 195 -0.89 -8.29 -7.58
C LYS A 195 -0.86 -8.79 -9.02
N VAL A 196 -2.00 -8.66 -9.67
CA VAL A 196 -2.20 -9.11 -11.05
C VAL A 196 -1.62 -8.08 -12.03
N GLY A 197 -0.56 -8.48 -12.75
CA GLY A 197 0.03 -7.69 -13.83
C GLY A 197 -0.88 -7.58 -15.06
N LYS A 198 -0.49 -6.76 -16.04
CA LYS A 198 -1.18 -6.71 -17.35
C LYS A 198 -1.01 -8.05 -18.07
N PRO A 199 -1.99 -8.52 -18.83
CA PRO A 199 -1.79 -9.68 -19.70
C PRO A 199 -0.92 -9.32 -20.91
N ASP A 200 0.38 -9.51 -20.79
CA ASP A 200 1.31 -9.43 -21.91
C ASP A 200 2.46 -10.43 -21.76
N VAL A 201 3.35 -10.47 -22.75
CA VAL A 201 4.50 -11.40 -22.76
C VAL A 201 5.65 -10.95 -21.86
N TYR A 202 5.57 -9.78 -21.25
CA TYR A 202 6.57 -9.19 -20.34
C TYR A 202 6.06 -9.09 -18.90
N ALA A 203 4.87 -9.63 -18.65
CA ALA A 203 4.18 -9.46 -17.39
C ALA A 203 4.66 -10.42 -16.31
N SER A 204 4.46 -9.98 -15.07
CA SER A 204 4.65 -10.74 -13.86
C SER A 204 3.42 -10.59 -12.98
N THR A 205 3.09 -11.65 -12.25
CA THR A 205 2.05 -11.60 -11.22
C THR A 205 2.69 -12.00 -9.90
N PHE A 206 2.31 -11.30 -8.83
CA PHE A 206 2.82 -11.54 -7.49
C PHE A 206 1.72 -11.98 -6.56
N ALA A 207 2.06 -12.81 -5.57
CA ALA A 207 1.15 -13.22 -4.51
C ALA A 207 1.82 -13.05 -3.15
N ILE A 208 1.02 -12.73 -2.13
CA ILE A 208 1.45 -12.58 -0.74
C ILE A 208 0.66 -13.58 0.10
N ALA A 209 1.36 -14.38 0.88
CA ALA A 209 0.76 -15.32 1.83
C ALA A 209 0.59 -14.70 3.22
N ALA A 210 -0.33 -15.23 4.02
CA ALA A 210 -0.55 -14.85 5.42
C ALA A 210 0.70 -15.07 6.29
N SER A 211 1.56 -16.02 5.88
CA SER A 211 2.87 -16.27 6.47
C SER A 211 3.82 -15.06 6.34
N GLY A 212 3.55 -14.13 5.42
CA GLY A 212 4.41 -13.02 5.03
C GLY A 212 5.37 -13.35 3.90
N LYS A 213 5.37 -14.58 3.39
CA LYS A 213 6.13 -14.92 2.17
C LYS A 213 5.47 -14.32 0.93
N ALA A 214 6.30 -14.03 -0.06
CA ALA A 214 5.86 -13.56 -1.37
C ALA A 214 6.26 -14.54 -2.48
N TYR A 215 5.49 -14.56 -3.55
CA TYR A 215 5.68 -15.44 -4.70
C TYR A 215 5.55 -14.66 -6.00
N ALA A 216 6.31 -15.06 -7.02
CA ALA A 216 6.25 -14.48 -8.36
C ALA A 216 5.96 -15.56 -9.41
N THR A 217 5.23 -15.18 -10.47
CA THR A 217 5.04 -15.95 -11.70
C THR A 217 5.14 -15.02 -12.92
N GLY A 218 5.32 -15.55 -14.13
CA GLY A 218 5.57 -14.73 -15.32
C GLY A 218 7.05 -14.40 -15.50
N VAL A 219 7.34 -13.28 -16.15
CA VAL A 219 8.73 -12.84 -16.34
C VAL A 219 9.32 -12.47 -14.98
N TRP A 220 10.43 -13.11 -14.60
CA TRP A 220 11.13 -12.76 -13.36
C TRP A 220 12.51 -12.15 -13.64
N ARG A 221 13.01 -12.36 -14.87
CA ARG A 221 14.30 -11.85 -15.33
C ARG A 221 14.27 -11.64 -16.83
N VAL A 222 14.92 -10.57 -17.25
CA VAL A 222 15.15 -10.22 -18.66
C VAL A 222 16.65 -10.18 -18.91
N SER A 223 17.07 -10.64 -20.09
CA SER A 223 18.43 -10.50 -20.57
C SER A 223 18.43 -10.07 -22.02
N LYS A 224 19.04 -8.93 -22.36
CA LYS A 224 19.13 -8.48 -23.76
C LYS A 224 20.44 -8.92 -24.38
N ARG A 225 20.37 -9.50 -25.58
CA ARG A 225 21.48 -9.76 -26.49
C ARG A 225 21.41 -8.75 -27.63
N TYR A 226 22.16 -7.64 -27.52
CA TYR A 226 22.35 -6.74 -28.66
C TYR A 226 23.17 -7.47 -29.74
N ILE A 227 22.57 -7.71 -30.92
CA ILE A 227 23.28 -8.02 -32.16
C ILE A 227 23.04 -6.83 -33.08
N ASP A 228 23.80 -5.76 -32.90
CA ASP A 228 23.84 -4.64 -33.84
C ASP A 228 25.29 -4.44 -34.29
N ALA A 229 25.54 -4.63 -35.59
CA ALA A 229 26.86 -4.49 -36.19
C ALA A 229 27.35 -3.02 -36.22
N ALA A 230 26.46 -2.04 -36.02
CA ALA A 230 26.79 -0.62 -36.03
C ALA A 230 27.40 -0.10 -34.72
N TYR A 231 27.32 -0.84 -33.62
CA TYR A 231 27.86 -0.43 -32.32
C TYR A 231 29.09 -1.27 -31.96
N THR A 232 30.26 -0.83 -32.40
CA THR A 232 31.58 -1.47 -32.24
C THR A 232 32.16 -1.41 -30.80
N LYS A 233 31.33 -1.21 -29.77
CA LYS A 233 31.78 -1.28 -28.36
C LYS A 233 30.96 -2.31 -27.57
N PRO A 234 31.58 -3.42 -27.14
CA PRO A 234 30.97 -4.29 -26.13
C PRO A 234 30.84 -3.49 -24.82
N GLY A 235 29.62 -3.36 -24.27
CA GLY A 235 29.44 -3.04 -22.84
C GLY A 235 28.71 -1.76 -22.41
N VAL A 236 27.91 -1.07 -23.24
CA VAL A 236 27.39 0.28 -22.84
C VAL A 236 25.88 0.37 -22.52
N TYR A 237 25.06 -0.69 -22.64
CA TYR A 237 23.64 -0.62 -22.23
C TYR A 237 23.16 -1.89 -21.53
N PRO A 238 23.11 -1.95 -20.19
CA PRO A 238 22.64 -3.14 -19.50
C PRO A 238 21.11 -3.18 -19.57
N SER A 239 20.61 -4.13 -20.33
CA SER A 239 19.19 -4.49 -20.40
C SER A 239 18.93 -5.88 -19.79
N ASN A 240 19.93 -6.39 -19.06
CA ASN A 240 19.79 -7.52 -18.15
C ASN A 240 19.28 -7.00 -16.81
N TYR A 241 18.13 -7.44 -16.34
CA TYR A 241 17.61 -7.04 -15.03
C TYR A 241 16.73 -8.14 -14.44
N VAL A 242 16.57 -8.10 -13.12
CA VAL A 242 15.73 -9.01 -12.35
C VAL A 242 14.51 -8.23 -11.84
N ILE A 243 13.32 -8.71 -12.19
CA ILE A 243 12.04 -8.16 -11.76
C ILE A 243 11.68 -8.68 -10.36
N ALA A 244 12.08 -9.91 -10.04
CA ALA A 244 11.81 -10.54 -8.75
C ALA A 244 12.97 -11.45 -8.33
N PRO A 245 13.76 -11.08 -7.30
CA PRO A 245 14.73 -11.99 -6.71
C PRO A 245 14.01 -13.20 -6.10
N LEU A 246 14.45 -14.40 -6.45
CA LEU A 246 13.86 -15.66 -6.00
C LEU A 246 14.64 -16.22 -4.81
N LYS A 247 14.00 -17.00 -3.94
CA LYS A 247 14.71 -17.58 -2.79
C LYS A 247 15.84 -18.53 -3.20
N SER A 248 15.68 -19.21 -4.32
CA SER A 248 16.66 -20.11 -4.90
C SER A 248 16.49 -20.16 -6.42
N ALA A 249 17.41 -20.85 -7.10
CA ALA A 249 17.23 -21.15 -8.51
C ALA A 249 15.89 -21.90 -8.73
N PRO A 250 15.06 -21.49 -9.70
CA PRO A 250 13.83 -22.20 -10.02
C PRO A 250 14.19 -23.57 -10.62
N LEU A 251 13.33 -24.56 -10.36
CA LEU A 251 13.48 -25.88 -10.97
C LEU A 251 13.33 -25.77 -12.49
N ALA A 252 14.01 -26.65 -13.23
CA ALA A 252 13.94 -26.66 -14.69
C ALA A 252 12.50 -26.84 -15.22
N ALA A 253 11.65 -27.58 -14.49
CA ALA A 253 10.24 -27.76 -14.83
C ALA A 253 9.38 -26.50 -14.61
N ASP A 254 9.89 -25.51 -13.87
CA ASP A 254 9.16 -24.32 -13.46
C ASP A 254 9.60 -23.09 -14.25
N ALA A 255 10.74 -23.18 -14.95
CA ALA A 255 11.35 -22.10 -15.69
C ALA A 255 11.33 -22.35 -17.20
N TYR A 256 11.09 -21.29 -17.97
CA TYR A 256 11.16 -21.33 -19.43
C TYR A 256 11.88 -20.09 -19.96
N MET A 257 12.70 -20.27 -20.99
CA MET A 257 13.42 -19.18 -21.65
C MET A 257 12.87 -18.98 -23.07
N ARG A 258 12.54 -17.73 -23.43
CA ARG A 258 12.07 -17.36 -24.78
C ARG A 258 12.92 -16.24 -25.36
N ASN A 259 13.13 -16.28 -26.68
CA ASN A 259 13.76 -15.19 -27.44
C ASN A 259 12.75 -14.62 -28.47
N PRO A 260 11.95 -13.58 -28.14
CA PRO A 260 10.80 -13.20 -28.96
C PRO A 260 11.11 -12.70 -30.38
N SER A 261 12.34 -12.23 -30.67
CA SER A 261 12.71 -11.71 -32.01
C SER A 261 14.22 -11.41 -32.15
N GLY A 262 15.07 -12.18 -31.47
CA GLY A 262 16.53 -12.14 -31.66
C GLY A 262 17.32 -11.12 -30.84
N THR A 263 16.66 -10.24 -30.08
CA THR A 263 17.32 -9.22 -29.24
C THR A 263 17.16 -9.42 -27.74
N ASP A 264 16.01 -9.90 -27.24
CA ASP A 264 15.78 -10.13 -25.81
C ASP A 264 15.56 -11.62 -25.49
N SER A 265 16.08 -12.05 -24.35
CA SER A 265 15.87 -13.35 -23.70
C SER A 265 15.05 -13.14 -22.42
N LEU A 266 13.81 -13.63 -22.43
CA LEU A 266 12.87 -13.55 -21.33
C LEU A 266 12.85 -14.86 -20.55
N PHE A 267 12.97 -14.78 -19.23
CA PHE A 267 12.92 -15.93 -18.33
C PHE A 267 11.60 -15.90 -17.57
N TYR A 268 10.78 -16.92 -17.82
CA TYR A 268 9.44 -17.08 -17.26
C TYR A 268 9.41 -18.11 -16.14
N LEU A 269 8.49 -17.91 -15.21
CA LEU A 269 8.04 -18.88 -14.22
C LEU A 269 6.62 -19.32 -14.59
N ASN A 270 6.40 -20.62 -14.80
CA ASN A 270 5.08 -21.15 -15.19
C ASN A 270 4.12 -21.36 -14.01
N ARG A 271 4.61 -21.23 -12.79
CA ARG A 271 3.89 -21.30 -11.51
C ARG A 271 4.38 -20.19 -10.59
N PHE A 272 3.72 -20.03 -9.45
CA PHE A 272 4.20 -19.17 -8.37
C PHE A 272 5.41 -19.79 -7.67
N VAL A 273 6.53 -19.07 -7.67
CA VAL A 273 7.79 -19.48 -7.02
C VAL A 273 8.15 -18.48 -5.93
N GLU A 274 8.64 -18.99 -4.78
CA GLU A 274 8.96 -18.18 -3.60
C GLU A 274 10.05 -17.13 -3.92
N MET A 275 9.74 -15.87 -3.61
CA MET A 275 10.66 -14.76 -3.70
C MET A 275 11.66 -14.80 -2.54
N ALA A 276 12.85 -14.23 -2.73
CA ALA A 276 13.78 -14.03 -1.63
C ALA A 276 13.15 -13.10 -0.59
N MET A 277 13.32 -13.38 0.70
CA MET A 277 12.93 -12.44 1.75
C MET A 277 13.95 -11.30 1.80
N PRO A 278 13.53 -10.03 1.87
CA PRO A 278 14.47 -8.92 2.03
C PRO A 278 15.28 -9.01 3.33
N PRO A 279 16.54 -8.52 3.34
CA PRO A 279 17.41 -8.59 4.51
C PRO A 279 16.77 -8.01 5.78
N GLY A 280 16.73 -8.82 6.85
CA GLY A 280 16.20 -8.41 8.15
C GLY A 280 14.67 -8.23 8.19
N ALA A 281 13.94 -8.55 7.12
CA ALA A 281 12.49 -8.64 7.13
C ALA A 281 12.06 -10.07 7.49
N SER A 282 10.89 -10.20 8.12
CA SER A 282 10.24 -11.50 8.31
C SER A 282 8.99 -11.67 7.45
N LYS A 283 8.42 -10.55 6.96
CA LYS A 283 7.22 -10.54 6.12
C LYS A 283 7.28 -9.45 5.06
N VAL A 284 6.86 -9.80 3.85
CA VAL A 284 6.43 -8.87 2.81
C VAL A 284 4.98 -8.47 3.10
N LEU A 285 4.74 -7.16 3.22
CA LEU A 285 3.43 -6.58 3.51
C LEU A 285 2.69 -6.17 2.24
N ASP A 286 3.41 -5.63 1.26
CA ASP A 286 2.83 -5.21 -0.01
C ASP A 286 3.86 -5.18 -1.15
N ILE A 287 3.37 -5.24 -2.39
CA ILE A 287 4.18 -5.27 -3.61
C ILE A 287 3.62 -4.27 -4.63
N ALA A 288 4.49 -3.51 -5.27
CA ALA A 288 4.13 -2.63 -6.39
C ALA A 288 5.05 -2.87 -7.59
N THR A 289 4.49 -2.74 -8.80
CA THR A 289 5.19 -3.00 -10.06
C THR A 289 5.32 -1.74 -10.92
N GLY A 290 6.49 -1.59 -11.53
CA GLY A 290 6.92 -0.47 -12.36
C GLY A 290 6.89 -0.83 -13.84
N ARG A 291 6.61 0.18 -14.68
CA ARG A 291 6.72 0.09 -16.14
C ARG A 291 7.51 1.28 -16.67
N GLU A 292 8.15 1.11 -17.80
CA GLU A 292 8.81 2.21 -18.52
C GLU A 292 7.77 3.16 -19.13
N PHE A 293 8.00 4.48 -19.09
CA PHE A 293 7.12 5.46 -19.73
C PHE A 293 6.98 5.14 -21.22
N SER A 294 5.75 5.16 -21.74
CA SER A 294 5.38 4.75 -23.12
C SER A 294 5.50 3.26 -23.44
N SER A 295 5.82 2.42 -22.44
CA SER A 295 5.91 0.97 -22.58
C SER A 295 4.93 0.24 -21.67
N ASP A 296 4.52 -0.95 -22.10
CA ASP A 296 3.70 -1.86 -21.32
C ASP A 296 4.52 -2.88 -20.52
N TYR A 297 5.86 -2.83 -20.59
CA TYR A 297 6.72 -3.84 -19.97
C TYR A 297 6.93 -3.58 -18.48
N GLU A 298 6.89 -4.64 -17.69
CA GLU A 298 7.30 -4.57 -16.29
C GLU A 298 8.82 -4.51 -16.20
N THR A 299 9.32 -3.46 -15.57
CA THR A 299 10.75 -3.13 -15.53
C THR A 299 11.27 -3.12 -14.11
N ALA A 300 10.40 -2.97 -13.10
CA ALA A 300 10.79 -2.87 -11.71
C ALA A 300 9.73 -3.35 -10.74
N THR A 301 10.16 -3.68 -9.51
CA THR A 301 9.31 -4.09 -8.40
C THR A 301 9.77 -3.41 -7.12
N LEU A 302 8.83 -2.89 -6.34
CA LEU A 302 9.01 -2.45 -4.96
C LEU A 302 8.30 -3.40 -3.99
N VAL A 303 8.93 -3.71 -2.86
CA VAL A 303 8.35 -4.52 -1.79
C VAL A 303 8.44 -3.80 -0.45
N ALA A 304 7.30 -3.63 0.22
CA ALA A 304 7.22 -3.07 1.57
C ALA A 304 7.24 -4.20 2.61
N CYS A 305 8.02 -4.03 3.69
CA CYS A 305 8.30 -5.09 4.65
C CYS A 305 7.88 -4.73 6.09
N ASP A 306 7.76 -5.75 6.93
CA ASP A 306 7.38 -5.61 8.35
C ASP A 306 8.43 -4.91 9.21
N ASN A 307 9.70 -5.00 8.85
CA ASN A 307 10.78 -4.25 9.49
C ASN A 307 10.78 -2.75 9.14
N GLY A 308 9.75 -2.27 8.42
CA GLY A 308 9.63 -0.88 8.00
C GLY A 308 10.53 -0.53 6.82
N LYS A 309 11.23 -1.47 6.20
CA LYS A 309 12.05 -1.18 5.03
C LYS A 309 11.29 -1.45 3.74
N VAL A 310 11.71 -0.76 2.68
CA VAL A 310 11.21 -0.99 1.32
C VAL A 310 12.39 -1.35 0.43
N TYR A 311 12.22 -2.35 -0.41
CA TYR A 311 13.28 -2.81 -1.32
C TYR A 311 12.83 -2.71 -2.77
N TRP A 312 13.79 -2.50 -3.65
CA TRP A 312 13.58 -2.38 -5.08
C TRP A 312 14.45 -3.38 -5.84
N THR A 313 13.95 -3.77 -7.01
CA THR A 313 14.74 -4.41 -8.05
C THR A 313 14.17 -4.02 -9.41
N GLY A 314 14.96 -4.13 -10.47
CA GLY A 314 14.53 -3.80 -11.82
C GLY A 314 15.56 -3.01 -12.59
N LYS A 315 15.09 -2.22 -13.55
CA LYS A 315 15.90 -1.30 -14.37
C LYS A 315 15.20 0.04 -14.50
N ASN A 316 15.91 1.15 -14.32
CA ASN A 316 15.56 2.48 -14.81
C ASN A 316 16.32 2.80 -16.10
N ASP A 317 15.72 3.55 -17.03
CA ASP A 317 16.41 4.05 -18.23
C ASP A 317 16.66 5.57 -18.11
N SER A 318 17.76 6.05 -18.69
CA SER A 318 18.06 7.49 -18.75
C SER A 318 17.20 8.25 -19.76
N ARG A 319 16.52 7.54 -20.68
CA ARG A 319 15.65 8.13 -21.73
C ARG A 319 14.17 8.06 -21.41
N ALA A 320 13.75 7.11 -20.57
CA ALA A 320 12.38 6.91 -20.11
C ALA A 320 12.41 6.40 -18.67
N ALA A 321 12.01 7.23 -17.72
CA ALA A 321 11.92 6.83 -16.31
C ALA A 321 10.85 5.74 -16.09
N ASN A 322 10.85 5.15 -14.90
CA ASN A 322 9.83 4.18 -14.52
C ASN A 322 8.64 4.84 -13.83
N THR A 323 7.48 4.21 -13.92
CA THR A 323 6.26 4.63 -13.22
C THR A 323 6.29 4.37 -11.71
N ILE A 324 7.26 3.60 -11.22
CA ILE A 324 7.60 3.56 -9.80
C ILE A 324 9.03 4.05 -9.70
N TYR A 325 9.25 5.06 -8.86
CA TYR A 325 10.60 5.54 -8.65
C TYR A 325 11.35 4.61 -7.74
N SER A 326 12.65 4.61 -7.93
CA SER A 326 13.54 3.72 -7.24
C SER A 326 13.82 4.19 -5.79
N GLY A 327 13.57 5.47 -5.49
CA GLY A 327 13.47 6.02 -4.14
C GLY A 327 14.80 6.00 -3.40
N ASN A 328 15.70 6.91 -3.77
CA ASN A 328 17.04 7.17 -3.20
C ASN A 328 17.65 6.02 -2.38
N PHE A 329 18.48 5.19 -3.01
CA PHE A 329 19.09 4.01 -2.40
C PHE A 329 20.30 4.34 -1.53
N LEU A 330 20.59 3.46 -0.56
CA LEU A 330 21.85 3.50 0.21
C LEU A 330 23.09 3.17 -0.63
N SER A 331 22.94 2.51 -1.77
CA SER A 331 24.06 2.11 -2.62
C SER A 331 23.57 1.76 -4.03
N LEU A 332 23.77 2.65 -4.99
CA LEU A 332 23.78 2.28 -6.40
C LEU A 332 25.08 2.70 -7.06
N VAL A 333 25.57 1.81 -7.91
CA VAL A 333 26.63 2.09 -8.88
C VAL A 333 25.94 2.13 -10.23
N ASN A 334 25.96 3.29 -10.91
CA ASN A 334 25.48 3.40 -12.28
C ASN A 334 26.34 2.48 -13.18
N ALA A 335 25.72 1.87 -14.18
CA ALA A 335 26.34 1.05 -15.21
C ALA A 335 27.55 1.68 -15.93
N GLN A 336 27.73 3.00 -15.84
CA GLN A 336 28.87 3.73 -16.41
C GLN A 336 30.20 3.57 -15.64
N GLY A 337 30.22 2.67 -14.65
CA GLY A 337 31.45 2.21 -14.02
C GLY A 337 31.80 3.00 -12.77
N GLU A 338 32.35 2.27 -11.81
CA GLU A 338 32.93 2.71 -10.55
C GLU A 338 33.63 4.08 -10.66
N LYS A 339 32.97 5.15 -10.23
CA LYS A 339 33.67 6.38 -9.83
C LYS A 339 33.21 6.77 -8.44
N ALA A 340 34.18 7.06 -7.59
CA ALA A 340 33.92 7.53 -6.23
C ALA A 340 33.04 8.79 -6.27
N VAL A 341 32.12 8.88 -5.31
CA VAL A 341 31.27 10.05 -5.07
C VAL A 341 32.13 11.31 -5.09
N GLY A 342 31.86 12.24 -6.02
CA GLY A 342 32.53 13.56 -6.08
C GLY A 342 33.45 13.84 -7.28
N GLN A 343 33.63 12.91 -8.23
CA GLN A 343 34.31 13.24 -9.50
C GLN A 343 33.29 13.59 -10.59
N VAL A 344 33.19 14.88 -10.88
CA VAL A 344 32.14 15.55 -11.65
C VAL A 344 31.93 15.00 -13.06
N GLY A 345 30.65 14.77 -13.36
CA GLY A 345 30.05 14.41 -14.65
C GLY A 345 28.58 14.07 -14.39
N GLU A 346 27.79 15.10 -14.08
CA GLU A 346 26.33 15.14 -13.86
C GLU A 346 25.62 13.78 -13.71
N PHE A 347 25.48 13.33 -12.46
CA PHE A 347 24.36 12.46 -12.11
C PHE A 347 23.09 13.28 -12.32
N ALA A 348 22.25 12.93 -13.31
CA ALA A 348 20.88 13.43 -13.37
C ALA A 348 19.96 12.61 -12.43
N ASP A 349 20.54 12.14 -11.31
CA ASP A 349 19.83 11.42 -10.25
C ASP A 349 19.03 12.43 -9.43
N ASP A 350 17.76 12.13 -9.20
CA ASP A 350 16.86 12.93 -8.40
C ASP A 350 16.70 12.31 -7.01
N CYS A 351 16.24 13.10 -6.04
CA CYS A 351 15.86 12.59 -4.70
C CYS A 351 14.81 11.45 -4.78
N LYS A 352 14.05 11.37 -5.88
CA LYS A 352 13.08 10.31 -6.12
C LYS A 352 13.67 9.11 -6.87
N ASP A 353 14.71 9.29 -7.70
CA ASP A 353 15.11 8.26 -8.66
C ASP A 353 16.59 8.32 -9.06
N VAL A 354 17.21 7.15 -9.26
CA VAL A 354 18.55 7.04 -9.83
C VAL A 354 18.43 6.65 -11.30
N LEU A 355 18.94 7.50 -12.20
CA LEU A 355 18.87 7.24 -13.64
C LEU A 355 19.81 6.10 -14.04
N ALA A 356 19.40 5.32 -15.03
CA ALA A 356 20.13 4.14 -15.51
C ALA A 356 20.43 3.08 -14.42
N ALA A 357 19.68 3.08 -13.31
CA ALA A 357 19.77 2.05 -12.28
C ALA A 357 19.43 0.66 -12.82
N ASN A 358 20.12 -0.38 -12.35
CA ASN A 358 19.83 -1.74 -12.75
C ASN A 358 20.20 -2.75 -11.66
N SER A 359 19.28 -3.67 -11.36
CA SER A 359 19.47 -4.82 -10.48
C SER A 359 19.57 -6.11 -11.28
N ILE A 360 20.71 -6.79 -11.16
CA ILE A 360 20.94 -8.13 -11.71
C ILE A 360 20.95 -9.22 -10.64
N SER A 361 20.65 -8.88 -9.38
CA SER A 361 20.66 -9.83 -8.27
C SER A 361 19.49 -10.79 -8.39
N ARG A 362 19.80 -12.07 -8.61
CA ARG A 362 18.78 -13.11 -8.87
C ARG A 362 18.15 -13.66 -7.61
N TYR A 363 18.88 -13.65 -6.49
CA TYR A 363 18.50 -14.41 -5.30
C TYR A 363 18.56 -13.63 -4.00
N SER A 364 18.72 -12.32 -4.07
CA SER A 364 18.71 -11.44 -2.89
C SER A 364 18.25 -10.04 -3.26
N TRP A 365 17.60 -9.38 -2.31
CA TRP A 365 17.32 -7.95 -2.39
C TRP A 365 18.56 -7.17 -1.98
N THR A 366 19.05 -6.33 -2.87
CA THR A 366 20.30 -5.56 -2.66
C THR A 366 20.06 -4.07 -2.52
N PHE A 367 18.91 -3.56 -2.94
CA PHE A 367 18.63 -2.13 -3.00
C PHE A 367 17.47 -1.75 -2.09
N GLU A 368 17.77 -1.07 -0.99
CA GLU A 368 16.78 -0.51 -0.06
C GLU A 368 16.36 0.88 -0.53
N ALA A 369 15.08 1.04 -0.87
CA ALA A 369 14.47 2.30 -1.29
C ALA A 369 14.14 3.16 -0.06
N VAL A 370 15.14 3.87 0.47
CA VAL A 370 15.10 4.53 1.78
C VAL A 370 13.98 5.56 1.87
N THR A 371 13.69 6.26 0.76
CA THR A 371 12.63 7.26 0.69
C THR A 371 11.25 6.70 1.08
N TYR A 372 11.05 5.38 0.94
CA TYR A 372 9.80 4.71 1.26
C TYR A 372 9.82 3.95 2.59
N SER A 373 10.92 4.01 3.35
CA SER A 373 11.07 3.31 4.63
C SER A 373 9.96 3.68 5.61
N GLY A 374 9.09 2.73 5.93
CA GLY A 374 7.94 2.82 6.84
C GLY A 374 6.62 2.65 6.09
N ALA A 375 6.66 2.42 4.77
CA ALA A 375 5.52 1.99 3.99
C ALA A 375 4.97 0.64 4.52
N LYS A 376 3.65 0.56 4.62
CA LYS A 376 2.88 -0.65 4.84
C LYS A 376 2.11 -1.08 3.59
N LYS A 377 1.68 -0.11 2.78
CA LYS A 377 0.93 -0.33 1.55
C LYS A 377 1.46 0.58 0.44
N LEU A 378 1.58 0.04 -0.76
CA LEU A 378 2.03 0.69 -1.98
C LEU A 378 0.88 0.62 -3.00
N ILE A 379 0.37 1.77 -3.42
CA ILE A 379 -0.81 1.89 -4.27
C ILE A 379 -0.43 2.72 -5.48
N ARG A 380 -0.56 2.17 -6.68
CA ARG A 380 -0.35 2.93 -7.91
C ARG A 380 -1.68 3.56 -8.38
N PRO A 381 -1.85 4.89 -8.35
CA PRO A 381 -3.00 5.58 -8.93
C PRO A 381 -3.12 5.46 -10.45
N GLY A 382 -4.36 5.75 -10.89
CA GLY A 382 -5.04 5.43 -12.15
C GLY A 382 -4.48 5.88 -13.50
N THR A 383 -3.40 6.64 -13.58
CA THR A 383 -3.13 7.41 -14.80
C THR A 383 -2.09 6.74 -15.71
N GLN A 384 -2.35 6.75 -17.02
CA GLN A 384 -1.37 6.33 -18.04
C GLN A 384 -0.21 7.33 -18.16
N ASN A 385 -0.42 8.58 -17.71
CA ASN A 385 0.50 9.69 -17.93
C ASN A 385 0.87 10.46 -16.65
N GLY A 386 0.50 9.98 -15.45
CA GLY A 386 0.80 10.66 -14.19
C GLY A 386 1.67 9.81 -13.26
N GLU A 387 2.81 10.37 -12.86
CA GLU A 387 3.90 9.71 -12.16
C GLU A 387 3.66 9.52 -10.64
N GLN A 388 2.52 8.96 -10.23
CA GLN A 388 2.13 8.93 -8.83
C GLN A 388 2.18 7.54 -8.19
N LEU A 389 2.70 7.47 -6.95
CA LEU A 389 2.63 6.35 -6.02
C LEU A 389 1.99 6.85 -4.72
N LEU A 390 0.89 6.24 -4.33
CA LEU A 390 0.23 6.44 -3.04
C LEU A 390 0.77 5.42 -2.05
N ILE A 391 1.10 5.86 -0.85
CA ILE A 391 1.66 5.00 0.20
C ILE A 391 0.77 5.10 1.43
N ILE A 392 0.51 3.98 2.09
CA ILE A 392 0.00 3.98 3.47
C ILE A 392 1.14 3.52 4.34
N SER A 393 1.54 4.32 5.32
CA SER A 393 2.60 3.95 6.25
C SER A 393 2.15 2.94 7.30
N GLN A 394 3.10 2.43 8.08
CA GLN A 394 2.83 1.53 9.20
C GLN A 394 1.96 2.20 10.28
N SER A 395 2.06 3.52 10.47
CA SER A 395 1.18 4.29 11.35
C SER A 395 -0.22 4.55 10.77
N GLY A 396 -0.48 4.15 9.52
CA GLY A 396 -1.76 4.31 8.84
C GLY A 396 -1.95 5.66 8.15
N ARG A 397 -0.90 6.50 8.06
CA ARG A 397 -0.93 7.78 7.35
C ARG A 397 -0.80 7.57 5.84
N GLY A 398 -1.54 8.36 5.06
CA GLY A 398 -1.48 8.34 3.61
C GLY A 398 -0.48 9.36 3.08
N TYR A 399 0.36 8.95 2.14
CA TYR A 399 1.34 9.78 1.44
C TYR A 399 1.14 9.66 -0.07
N ALA A 400 1.51 10.69 -0.81
CA ALA A 400 1.56 10.68 -2.27
C ALA A 400 2.97 11.08 -2.71
N VAL A 401 3.51 10.34 -3.68
CA VAL A 401 4.83 10.56 -4.27
C VAL A 401 4.63 10.70 -5.77
N GLY A 402 4.90 11.87 -6.35
CA GLY A 402 4.68 12.13 -7.78
C GLY A 402 4.11 13.50 -8.10
N ASP A 403 3.85 13.76 -9.38
CA ASP A 403 3.33 15.05 -9.87
C ASP A 403 1.94 15.35 -9.31
N LEU A 404 1.80 16.47 -8.61
CA LEU A 404 0.51 17.00 -8.15
C LEU A 404 0.18 18.27 -8.95
N ALA A 405 -1.01 18.35 -9.53
CA ALA A 405 -1.44 19.57 -10.21
C ALA A 405 -1.61 20.73 -9.20
N ALA A 406 -1.30 21.95 -9.64
CA ALA A 406 -1.64 23.17 -8.90
C ALA A 406 -3.16 23.17 -8.61
N ASN A 407 -3.55 23.42 -7.35
CA ASN A 407 -4.93 23.37 -6.82
C ASN A 407 -5.52 21.96 -6.58
N SER A 408 -4.69 20.92 -6.48
CA SER A 408 -5.13 19.64 -5.92
C SER A 408 -5.34 19.77 -4.40
N GLY A 409 -6.60 19.91 -3.96
CA GLY A 409 -6.95 19.68 -2.56
C GLY A 409 -6.68 18.22 -2.16
N VAL A 410 -6.72 17.91 -0.86
CA VAL A 410 -6.58 16.53 -0.33
C VAL A 410 -7.55 15.62 -1.12
N GLY A 411 -7.01 14.76 -1.98
CA GLY A 411 -7.81 13.86 -2.83
C GLY A 411 -8.04 14.27 -4.30
N LYS A 412 -7.31 15.22 -4.88
CA LYS A 412 -7.38 15.50 -6.34
C LYS A 412 -6.10 15.08 -7.07
N ILE A 413 -6.26 14.18 -8.05
CA ILE A 413 -5.21 13.68 -8.95
C ILE A 413 -5.26 14.49 -10.25
N SER A 414 -4.09 14.80 -10.83
CA SER A 414 -4.00 15.47 -12.14
C SER A 414 -4.46 14.55 -13.27
N TYR A 415 -5.21 15.09 -14.23
CA TYR A 415 -5.45 14.49 -15.55
C TYR A 415 -4.86 15.42 -16.61
N ASP A 416 -4.13 14.83 -17.55
CA ASP A 416 -3.28 15.47 -18.56
C ASP A 416 -3.91 16.61 -19.39
N ASN A 417 -3.06 17.55 -19.78
CA ASN A 417 -2.98 17.99 -21.18
C ASN A 417 -1.61 18.62 -21.50
N PHE A 418 -0.99 18.07 -22.55
CA PHE A 418 0.22 18.50 -23.27
C PHE A 418 0.67 19.96 -23.09
N GLY A 419 1.81 20.16 -22.43
CA GLY A 419 2.82 21.07 -22.98
C GLY A 419 3.12 22.39 -22.28
N THR A 420 2.62 22.68 -21.08
CA THR A 420 3.11 23.84 -20.30
C THR A 420 3.39 23.45 -18.86
N SER A 421 4.46 22.64 -18.67
CA SER A 421 5.12 22.44 -17.38
C SER A 421 5.25 23.79 -16.67
N PRO A 422 4.93 23.89 -15.36
CA PRO A 422 6.02 23.65 -14.42
C PRO A 422 5.65 23.19 -12.99
N TYR A 423 6.70 22.73 -12.31
CA TYR A 423 6.94 22.65 -10.87
C TYR A 423 6.45 21.41 -10.08
N PHE A 424 7.48 20.62 -9.77
CA PHE A 424 7.63 19.75 -8.63
C PHE A 424 7.38 20.47 -7.30
N SER A 425 6.84 19.72 -6.34
CA SER A 425 7.02 19.99 -4.92
C SER A 425 7.27 18.67 -4.20
N PRO A 426 8.54 18.27 -4.02
CA PRO A 426 8.88 17.29 -3.01
C PRO A 426 8.95 18.06 -1.68
N PHE A 427 7.93 17.99 -0.84
CA PHE A 427 8.07 18.48 0.54
C PHE A 427 7.59 17.43 1.55
N PRO A 428 8.29 17.34 2.70
CA PRO A 428 9.36 16.35 2.81
C PRO A 428 9.35 15.74 4.20
N VAL A 429 8.91 14.51 4.33
CA VAL A 429 9.34 13.71 5.46
C VAL A 429 9.54 12.30 4.93
N PRO A 430 10.78 11.79 4.84
CA PRO A 430 10.99 10.36 4.68
C PRO A 430 10.08 9.64 5.67
N ILE A 431 9.39 8.58 5.28
CA ILE A 431 8.53 7.85 6.24
C ILE A 431 9.39 7.36 7.45
N ALA A 432 10.71 7.22 7.26
CA ALA A 432 11.70 6.98 8.33
C ALA A 432 11.69 8.04 9.45
N ASN A 433 11.24 9.26 9.17
CA ASN A 433 11.11 10.37 10.10
C ASN A 433 9.70 10.48 10.70
N GLU A 434 8.84 9.46 10.58
CA GLU A 434 7.55 9.39 11.31
C GLU A 434 7.71 9.49 12.84
N GLN A 435 8.90 9.21 13.39
CA GLN A 435 9.22 9.45 14.79
C GLN A 435 9.41 10.95 15.15
N LEU A 436 9.49 11.85 14.17
CA LEU A 436 9.70 13.30 14.37
C LEU A 436 8.46 14.15 13.99
N LEU A 437 7.33 13.50 13.68
CA LEU A 437 6.22 14.07 12.92
C LEU A 437 5.02 14.53 13.79
N SER A 438 5.29 15.14 14.95
CA SER A 438 4.33 15.97 15.68
C SER A 438 4.40 17.46 15.31
N CYS A 439 5.26 17.85 14.38
CA CYS A 439 5.37 19.24 13.89
C CYS A 439 5.23 19.27 12.36
N ASN A 440 4.01 19.46 11.86
CA ASN A 440 3.65 20.37 10.76
C ASN A 440 2.31 19.97 10.13
N THR A 441 1.29 20.76 10.41
CA THR A 441 0.19 20.98 9.49
C THR A 441 0.33 22.37 8.87
N SER A 442 0.34 22.38 7.54
CA SER A 442 -0.42 23.31 6.68
C SER A 442 0.38 24.39 5.94
N PRO A 443 -0.27 25.18 5.05
CA PRO A 443 -0.39 24.95 3.62
C PRO A 443 0.39 26.01 2.80
N GLY A 444 0.83 25.64 1.60
CA GLY A 444 0.93 26.57 0.47
C GLY A 444 2.00 27.67 0.47
N THR A 445 2.81 27.63 -0.60
CA THR A 445 3.53 28.72 -1.27
C THR A 445 4.68 29.44 -0.53
N GLY A 446 5.90 29.00 -0.87
CA GLY A 446 6.98 29.92 -1.25
C GLY A 446 7.97 30.32 -0.15
N GLY A 447 9.14 29.66 -0.16
CA GLY A 447 10.36 30.17 0.47
C GLY A 447 11.09 29.12 1.33
N PRO A 448 12.44 29.11 1.36
CA PRO A 448 13.20 28.18 2.17
C PRO A 448 12.99 28.53 3.64
N LEU A 449 12.34 27.64 4.39
CA LEU A 449 12.23 27.76 5.83
C LEU A 449 13.38 26.95 6.43
N GLY A 450 14.29 27.64 7.13
CA GLY A 450 15.17 27.01 8.08
C GLY A 450 14.39 26.28 9.17
N ASP A 451 15.09 25.79 10.20
CA ASP A 451 14.47 25.17 11.37
C ASP A 451 13.16 25.88 11.75
N PRO A 452 12.05 25.15 11.98
CA PRO A 452 10.75 25.76 12.23
C PRO A 452 10.92 26.83 13.30
N VAL A 453 10.59 28.08 12.94
CA VAL A 453 10.66 29.20 13.89
C VAL A 453 9.75 28.81 15.05
N SER A 454 10.37 28.50 16.21
CA SER A 454 9.66 28.23 17.45
C SER A 454 8.80 29.45 17.76
N THR A 455 7.50 29.40 17.48
CA THR A 455 6.58 30.44 17.92
C THR A 455 6.30 30.19 19.41
N PRO A 456 6.64 31.13 20.32
CA PRO A 456 6.40 30.92 21.74
C PRO A 456 4.91 30.71 22.02
N ALA A 457 4.55 29.59 22.65
CA ALA A 457 3.21 29.43 23.20
C ALA A 457 3.03 30.32 24.43
N ALA A 458 1.78 30.72 24.67
CA ALA A 458 1.38 31.41 25.89
C ALA A 458 0.13 30.73 26.48
N GLY A 459 0.06 30.70 27.80
CA GLY A 459 -1.04 30.09 28.54
C GLY A 459 -0.78 30.16 30.03
N VAL A 460 -1.65 29.54 30.82
CA VAL A 460 -1.50 29.44 32.29
C VAL A 460 -1.68 27.99 32.71
N ILE A 461 -0.72 27.45 33.46
CA ILE A 461 -0.84 26.11 34.05
C ILE A 461 -1.92 26.14 35.15
N ASP A 462 -2.84 25.17 35.10
CA ASP A 462 -3.76 24.90 36.20
C ASP A 462 -3.13 23.86 37.14
N CYS A 463 -2.32 24.33 38.10
CA CYS A 463 -1.61 23.46 39.05
C CYS A 463 -2.54 22.50 39.81
N SER A 464 -3.81 22.89 40.02
CA SER A 464 -4.80 22.07 40.75
C SER A 464 -5.23 20.81 39.99
N LYS A 465 -5.04 20.79 38.67
CA LYS A 465 -5.37 19.65 37.80
C LYS A 465 -4.14 18.85 37.36
N THR A 466 -2.95 19.26 37.79
CA THR A 466 -1.72 18.54 37.44
C THR A 466 -1.54 17.28 38.27
N GLN A 467 -1.06 16.21 37.65
CA GLN A 467 -0.96 14.88 38.27
C GLN A 467 0.31 14.14 37.85
N LEU A 468 0.80 13.27 38.73
CA LEU A 468 1.83 12.27 38.41
C LEU A 468 1.16 10.91 38.24
N TYR A 469 1.42 10.24 37.12
CA TYR A 469 0.86 8.93 36.83
C TYR A 469 1.92 7.94 36.29
N PRO A 470 2.08 6.76 36.92
CA PRO A 470 1.55 6.38 38.23
C PRO A 470 2.13 7.27 39.36
N ALA A 471 1.65 7.12 40.59
CA ALA A 471 2.26 7.81 41.73
C ALA A 471 3.68 7.24 41.98
N PRO A 472 4.70 8.08 42.24
CA PRO A 472 6.04 7.60 42.57
C PRO A 472 6.03 6.81 43.88
N VAL A 473 6.78 5.71 43.93
CA VAL A 473 6.92 4.86 45.13
C VAL A 473 8.35 4.96 45.64
N GLN A 474 8.52 5.52 46.84
CA GLN A 474 9.84 5.70 47.45
C GLN A 474 10.66 4.40 47.45
N GLY A 475 11.92 4.49 47.02
CA GLY A 475 12.84 3.36 46.91
C GLY A 475 12.73 2.54 45.62
N THR A 476 11.77 2.86 44.73
CA THR A 476 11.57 2.15 43.46
C THR A 476 11.74 3.10 42.27
N PRO A 477 12.84 2.99 41.49
CA PRO A 477 12.99 3.74 40.26
C PRO A 477 11.87 3.42 39.26
N SER A 478 11.35 4.43 38.58
CA SER A 478 10.20 4.25 37.67
C SER A 478 10.15 5.32 36.58
N GLN A 479 9.44 5.01 35.49
CA GLN A 479 9.03 6.01 34.49
C GLN A 479 7.62 6.50 34.83
N LEU A 480 7.44 7.82 34.85
CA LEU A 480 6.18 8.47 35.18
C LEU A 480 5.79 9.45 34.07
N SER A 481 4.50 9.79 34.02
CA SER A 481 3.97 10.88 33.21
C SER A 481 3.51 12.02 34.13
N LEU A 482 4.06 13.21 33.92
CA LEU A 482 3.53 14.45 34.48
C LEU A 482 2.42 14.95 33.56
N LEU A 483 1.18 14.85 34.02
CA LEU A 483 0.01 15.39 33.34
C LEU A 483 -0.11 16.87 33.72
N VAL A 484 0.05 17.76 32.75
CA VAL A 484 -0.07 19.21 32.95
C VAL A 484 -1.24 19.75 32.17
N THR A 485 -2.25 20.29 32.87
CA THR A 485 -3.34 21.02 32.23
C THR A 485 -2.98 22.49 32.08
N ILE A 486 -3.04 23.02 30.86
CA ILE A 486 -2.74 24.42 30.52
C ILE A 486 -3.96 25.01 29.82
N ASN A 487 -4.39 26.20 30.25
CA ASN A 487 -5.29 27.02 29.46
C ASN A 487 -4.47 27.82 28.44
N VAL A 488 -4.43 27.35 27.20
CA VAL A 488 -3.59 27.90 26.14
C VAL A 488 -4.24 29.14 25.54
N THR A 489 -3.58 30.29 25.64
CA THR A 489 -4.02 31.56 25.04
C THR A 489 -3.38 31.82 23.69
N THR A 490 -2.24 31.18 23.40
CA THR A 490 -1.53 31.27 22.11
C THR A 490 -0.91 29.92 21.79
N ALA A 491 -1.28 29.35 20.64
CA ALA A 491 -0.72 28.09 20.12
C ALA A 491 0.78 28.26 19.76
N GLY A 492 1.59 27.22 19.95
CA GLY A 492 3.03 27.27 19.76
C GLY A 492 3.79 26.28 20.65
N ASP A 493 5.08 26.53 20.87
CA ASP A 493 5.95 25.70 21.71
C ASP A 493 6.14 26.31 23.11
N PHE A 494 5.96 25.49 24.14
CA PHE A 494 6.39 25.81 25.51
C PHE A 494 7.81 25.26 25.74
N LEU A 495 8.78 26.18 25.79
CA LEU A 495 10.20 25.91 26.05
C LEU A 495 10.76 27.08 26.89
N PRO A 496 11.66 26.84 27.87
CA PRO A 496 12.19 25.55 28.30
C PRO A 496 11.23 24.74 29.18
N LEU A 497 11.35 23.41 29.11
CA LEU A 497 10.82 22.52 30.13
C LEU A 497 11.88 22.23 31.17
N THR A 498 11.53 22.39 32.45
CA THR A 498 12.38 21.98 33.56
C THR A 498 11.57 21.21 34.58
N VAL A 499 12.20 20.19 35.16
CA VAL A 499 11.67 19.42 36.28
C VAL A 499 12.82 19.23 37.25
N SER A 500 12.55 19.41 38.55
CA SER A 500 13.56 19.29 39.59
C SER A 500 12.94 18.84 40.92
N GLY A 501 13.78 18.26 41.78
CA GLY A 501 13.38 17.77 43.11
C GLY A 501 12.92 16.32 43.12
N SER A 502 12.99 15.69 44.31
CA SER A 502 12.59 14.29 44.56
C SER A 502 13.21 13.25 43.62
N GLY A 503 14.43 13.48 43.11
CA GLY A 503 15.09 12.58 42.15
C GLY A 503 14.33 12.40 40.84
N ILE A 504 13.48 13.37 40.49
CA ILE A 504 12.73 13.38 39.25
C ILE A 504 13.47 14.23 38.22
N SER A 505 13.69 13.66 37.03
CA SER A 505 14.30 14.34 35.90
C SER A 505 13.45 14.19 34.64
N LEU A 506 13.58 15.13 33.71
CA LEU A 506 13.06 14.94 32.35
C LEU A 506 13.77 13.79 31.65
N VAL A 507 13.06 13.12 30.74
CA VAL A 507 13.67 12.11 29.87
C VAL A 507 14.54 12.81 28.83
N SER A 508 15.73 12.24 28.56
CA SER A 508 16.67 12.77 27.57
C SER A 508 16.01 12.99 26.21
N GLY A 509 16.23 14.17 25.62
CA GLY A 509 15.65 14.56 24.34
C GLY A 509 14.27 15.23 24.41
N PHE A 510 13.64 15.31 25.60
CA PHE A 510 12.35 15.97 25.78
C PHE A 510 12.52 17.41 26.29
N THR A 511 12.46 18.40 25.38
CA THR A 511 12.78 19.81 25.69
C THR A 511 11.62 20.79 25.53
N LYS A 512 10.50 20.37 24.91
CA LYS A 512 9.31 21.21 24.66
C LYS A 512 8.01 20.41 24.63
N VAL A 513 6.89 21.10 24.88
CA VAL A 513 5.54 20.64 24.53
C VAL A 513 4.88 21.63 23.57
N THR A 514 4.20 21.14 22.55
CA THR A 514 3.58 21.96 21.50
C THR A 514 2.06 21.96 21.64
N ALA A 515 1.45 23.14 21.74
CA ALA A 515 0.02 23.32 21.71
C ALA A 515 -0.45 23.69 20.30
N ALA A 516 -1.30 22.86 19.68
CA ALA A 516 -1.78 23.06 18.30
C ALA A 516 -2.96 24.04 18.19
N SER A 517 -3.65 24.32 19.30
CA SER A 517 -4.79 25.24 19.36
C SER A 517 -4.81 26.01 20.68
N THR A 518 -5.69 27.01 20.79
CA THR A 518 -6.03 27.63 22.08
C THR A 518 -7.05 26.79 22.85
N GLY A 519 -7.27 27.12 24.13
CA GLY A 519 -8.19 26.42 25.02
C GLY A 519 -7.50 25.50 26.03
N ILE A 520 -8.30 24.82 26.86
CA ILE A 520 -7.81 23.93 27.91
C ILE A 520 -7.29 22.64 27.30
N GLN A 521 -6.01 22.34 27.52
CA GLN A 521 -5.34 21.14 27.02
C GLN A 521 -4.55 20.46 28.14
N THR A 522 -4.46 19.13 28.10
CA THR A 522 -3.63 18.36 29.03
C THR A 522 -2.47 17.72 28.29
N PHE A 523 -1.26 17.99 28.74
CA PHE A 523 -0.01 17.51 28.17
C PHE A 523 0.58 16.40 29.03
N HIS A 524 1.14 15.38 28.38
CA HIS A 524 1.83 14.28 29.04
C HIS A 524 3.34 14.47 28.87
N ILE A 525 4.03 14.77 29.97
CA ILE A 525 5.47 15.01 29.98
C ILE A 525 6.16 13.80 30.60
N PRO A 526 6.96 13.03 29.83
CA PRO A 526 7.62 11.85 30.35
C PRO A 526 8.80 12.25 31.24
N ILE A 527 8.82 11.71 32.45
CA ILE A 527 9.82 11.96 33.49
C ILE A 527 10.33 10.63 34.05
N LYS A 528 11.53 10.65 34.61
CA LYS A 528 12.14 9.53 35.32
C LYS A 528 12.23 9.87 36.79
N TYR A 529 11.93 8.89 37.63
CA TYR A 529 12.18 8.94 39.06
C TYR A 529 13.24 7.90 39.41
N ASP A 530 14.27 8.30 40.13
CA ASP A 530 15.44 7.48 40.45
C ASP A 530 15.30 6.62 41.73
N GLY A 531 14.15 6.69 42.42
CA GLY A 531 13.90 5.96 43.66
C GLY A 531 14.33 6.70 44.95
N SER A 532 14.87 7.91 44.86
CA SER A 532 15.30 8.71 46.03
C SER A 532 14.14 9.21 46.90
N THR A 533 14.40 9.64 48.13
CA THR A 533 13.36 10.10 49.05
C THR A 533 12.45 11.18 48.43
N LEU A 534 11.13 10.97 48.49
CA LEU A 534 10.15 11.96 48.04
C LEU A 534 10.15 13.16 48.99
N THR A 535 10.16 14.37 48.45
CA THR A 535 10.24 15.62 49.22
C THR A 535 9.11 16.58 48.89
N ASN A 536 9.01 17.65 49.66
CA ASN A 536 8.09 18.76 49.41
C ASN A 536 8.60 19.76 48.33
N ALA A 537 9.69 19.41 47.63
CA ALA A 537 10.43 20.31 46.75
C ALA A 537 10.33 19.94 45.27
N PHE A 538 9.35 19.12 44.88
CA PHE A 538 9.13 18.84 43.45
C PHE A 538 8.61 20.09 42.75
N GLN A 539 9.32 20.54 41.72
CA GLN A 539 8.98 21.73 40.95
C GLN A 539 9.15 21.46 39.45
N PHE A 540 8.26 22.04 38.66
CA PHE A 540 8.36 22.02 37.21
C PHE A 540 7.94 23.36 36.59
N THR A 541 8.57 23.70 35.47
CA THR A 541 8.30 24.89 34.67
C THR A 541 7.99 24.48 33.24
N ILE A 542 6.94 25.04 32.66
CA ILE A 542 6.52 24.78 31.28
C ILE A 542 6.61 26.08 30.47
N GLY A 543 7.83 26.46 30.08
CA GLY A 543 8.10 27.69 29.34
C GLY A 543 7.36 28.90 29.91
N GLN A 544 6.66 29.63 29.04
CA GLN A 544 5.86 30.80 29.42
C GLN A 544 4.52 30.47 30.10
N ALA A 545 4.13 29.19 30.24
CA ALA A 545 2.88 28.82 30.92
C ALA A 545 2.95 28.99 32.44
N GLY A 546 4.16 29.07 33.00
CA GLY A 546 4.43 29.22 34.42
C GLY A 546 5.08 27.99 35.05
N SER A 547 5.06 27.95 36.38
CA SER A 547 5.64 26.85 37.18
C SER A 547 4.68 26.42 38.28
N CYS A 548 4.74 25.14 38.64
CA CYS A 548 4.04 24.60 39.81
C CYS A 548 5.04 23.90 40.73
N ALA A 549 4.72 23.91 42.03
CA ALA A 549 5.40 23.10 43.04
C ALA A 549 4.39 22.10 43.62
N ALA A 550 4.82 20.88 43.88
CA ALA A 550 4.02 19.87 44.56
C ALA A 550 4.77 19.27 45.75
N ASP A 551 4.00 18.93 46.77
CA ASP A 551 4.50 18.23 47.95
C ASP A 551 4.25 16.73 47.79
N LEU A 552 5.30 15.98 47.45
CA LEU A 552 5.22 14.53 47.23
C LEU A 552 5.30 13.72 48.53
N THR A 553 5.40 14.38 49.69
CA THR A 553 5.31 13.71 51.00
C THR A 553 3.86 13.48 51.44
N LYS A 554 2.90 14.14 50.77
CA LYS A 554 1.48 13.98 51.05
C LYS A 554 0.94 12.70 50.42
N THR A 555 0.03 12.05 51.12
CA THR A 555 -0.63 10.82 50.65
C THR A 555 -1.27 11.06 49.28
N PRO A 556 -1.00 10.22 48.26
CA PRO A 556 -1.65 10.33 46.96
C PRO A 556 -3.17 10.23 47.11
N THR A 557 -3.91 11.16 46.52
CA THR A 557 -5.36 11.00 46.36
C THR A 557 -5.60 9.82 45.42
N LYS A 558 -6.17 8.73 45.95
CA LYS A 558 -6.57 7.57 45.13
C LYS A 558 -7.63 8.03 44.13
N ALA A 559 -7.28 8.16 42.85
CA ALA A 559 -8.25 8.15 41.78
C ALA A 559 -8.72 6.70 41.61
N ILE A 560 -10.01 6.43 41.86
CA ILE A 560 -10.63 5.17 41.46
C ILE A 560 -10.71 5.22 39.93
N THR A 561 -9.84 4.48 39.25
CA THR A 561 -10.01 4.19 37.83
C THR A 561 -10.57 2.79 37.72
N ASP A 562 -11.82 2.67 37.25
CA ASP A 562 -12.41 1.41 36.84
C ASP A 562 -11.46 0.72 35.86
N ILE A 563 -10.81 -0.35 36.31
CA ILE A 563 -10.07 -1.25 35.43
C ILE A 563 -11.14 -2.06 34.71
N TRP A 564 -11.32 -1.82 33.42
CA TRP A 564 -11.96 -2.80 32.55
C TRP A 564 -10.97 -3.95 32.35
N THR A 565 -11.08 -4.98 33.19
CA THR A 565 -10.56 -6.30 32.84
C THR A 565 -11.48 -6.87 31.76
N LEU A 566 -10.95 -7.08 30.56
CA LEU A 566 -11.60 -7.94 29.56
C LEU A 566 -11.61 -9.36 30.12
N GLU A 567 -12.69 -9.75 30.78
CA GLU A 567 -12.99 -11.17 30.98
C GLU A 567 -13.34 -11.76 29.62
N CYS A 568 -12.35 -12.36 28.96
CA CYS A 568 -12.62 -13.35 27.93
C CYS A 568 -13.28 -14.55 28.62
N VAL A 569 -14.61 -14.56 28.69
CA VAL A 569 -15.37 -15.75 29.08
C VAL A 569 -15.50 -16.65 27.84
N PRO A 570 -14.93 -17.86 27.81
CA PRO A 570 -15.29 -18.85 26.81
C PRO A 570 -16.75 -19.26 27.03
N SER A 571 -17.56 -19.20 25.98
CA SER A 571 -18.87 -19.82 26.00
C SER A 571 -18.74 -21.35 26.06
N VAL A 572 -19.61 -21.95 26.90
CA VAL A 572 -20.01 -23.37 27.10
C VAL A 572 -19.25 -24.28 28.11
N GLY A 573 -19.89 -24.55 29.26
CA GLY A 573 -19.57 -25.63 30.24
C GLY A 573 -20.10 -25.33 31.66
N PRO A 574 -20.57 -26.31 32.47
CA PRO A 574 -21.62 -26.09 33.49
C PRO A 574 -21.17 -25.33 34.75
N MET A 575 -22.10 -24.54 35.31
CA MET A 575 -21.94 -23.80 36.56
C MET A 575 -21.76 -24.72 37.77
N LEU A 576 -20.73 -24.48 38.57
CA LEU A 576 -20.65 -24.94 39.96
C LEU A 576 -21.29 -23.90 40.88
N LYS A 577 -22.31 -24.33 41.64
CA LYS A 577 -22.82 -23.62 42.83
C LYS A 577 -21.63 -23.41 43.80
N LYS A 578 -21.46 -22.28 44.47
CA LYS A 578 -22.42 -21.52 45.29
C LYS A 578 -21.94 -20.08 45.43
#